data_AF-A0A392NW57-F1
#
_entry.id   AF-A0A392NW57-F1
#
_cell.length_a   1.000
_cell.length_b   1.000
_cell.length_c   1.000
_cell.angle_alpha   90.00
_cell.angle_beta   90.00
_cell.angle_gamma   90.00
#
_symmetry.space_group_name_H-M   'P 1'
#
loop_
_entity.id
_entity.type
_entity.pdbx_description
1 polymer ?
#
loop_
_entity_poly.entity_id
_entity_poly.type
_entity_poly.pdbx_seq_one_letter_code
_entity_poly.pdbx_strand_id
1 'polypeptide(L)'
;SLVEFFGTLSREWALECMKDLLLANLRGNLQIIVQVAKEYSEQLGVDGCIKIFEQFRSYEGLYFFLGSYLSSSEDPEIHFKYIEAAAKTGQIKEVERVTRESNFYDAEKTKNFLMEAKLPDARPLINVCDRFGFVPDLTHYLYTNNMLRYIEGYVQKVNPGNAPLVVGQLLDDECPEDFIKGLILSVRSLL
;
A
#
# COMPACT_ATOMS: atom_id res chain seq x y z
N SER A 1 -15.28 26.81 -15.66
CA SER A 1 -13.89 26.63 -15.17
C SER A 1 -13.06 25.84 -16.18
N LEU A 2 -11.72 25.74 -16.06
CA LEU A 2 -10.94 24.87 -16.97
C LEU A 2 -11.34 23.39 -16.80
N VAL A 3 -11.74 22.95 -15.61
CA VAL A 3 -12.30 21.61 -15.38
C VAL A 3 -13.56 21.38 -16.23
N GLU A 4 -14.55 22.28 -16.17
CA GLU A 4 -15.77 22.18 -17.00
C GLU A 4 -15.48 22.13 -18.51
N PHE A 5 -14.42 22.80 -18.97
CA PHE A 5 -14.04 22.76 -20.38
C PHE A 5 -13.66 21.34 -20.83
N PHE A 6 -12.95 20.56 -19.98
CA PHE A 6 -12.62 19.16 -20.28
C PHE A 6 -13.86 18.28 -20.47
N GLY A 7 -14.96 18.58 -19.77
CA GLY A 7 -16.24 17.86 -19.93
C GLY A 7 -16.91 18.10 -21.29
N THR A 8 -16.47 19.09 -22.06
CA THR A 8 -16.99 19.34 -23.42
C THR A 8 -16.17 18.66 -24.51
N LEU A 9 -14.99 18.15 -24.18
CA LEU A 9 -14.11 17.45 -25.10
C LEU A 9 -14.53 15.99 -25.24
N SER A 10 -14.27 15.37 -26.39
CA SER A 10 -14.30 13.90 -26.49
C SER A 10 -13.19 13.29 -25.62
N ARG A 11 -13.35 12.00 -25.25
CA ARG A 11 -12.37 11.25 -24.47
C ARG A 11 -10.93 11.40 -24.96
N GLU A 12 -10.69 11.22 -26.26
CA GLU A 12 -9.35 11.23 -26.86
C GLU A 12 -8.69 12.60 -26.67
N TRP A 13 -9.39 13.67 -27.08
CA TRP A 13 -8.94 15.05 -26.92
C TRP A 13 -8.70 15.44 -25.45
N ALA A 14 -9.58 15.01 -24.54
CA ALA A 14 -9.42 15.29 -23.12
C ALA A 14 -8.13 14.66 -22.56
N LEU A 15 -7.87 13.38 -22.87
CA LEU A 15 -6.67 12.68 -22.44
C LEU A 15 -5.38 13.29 -23.04
N GLU A 16 -5.42 13.71 -24.32
CA GLU A 16 -4.30 14.42 -24.95
C GLU A 16 -4.04 15.78 -24.29
N CYS A 17 -5.09 16.57 -24.04
CA CYS A 17 -4.95 17.85 -23.34
C CYS A 17 -4.41 17.68 -21.92
N MET A 18 -4.85 16.65 -21.18
CA MET A 18 -4.30 16.34 -19.86
C MET A 18 -2.79 16.07 -19.94
N LYS A 19 -2.38 15.27 -20.93
CA LYS A 19 -0.97 14.94 -21.17
C LYS A 19 -0.14 16.17 -21.51
N ASP A 20 -0.61 17.02 -22.41
CA ASP A 20 0.10 18.25 -22.81
C ASP A 20 0.26 19.22 -21.63
N LEU A 21 -0.76 19.36 -20.79
CA LEU A 21 -0.66 20.18 -19.58
C LEU A 21 0.36 19.63 -18.58
N LEU A 22 0.40 18.32 -18.34
CA LEU A 22 1.41 17.72 -17.46
C LEU A 22 2.82 17.81 -18.05
N LEU A 23 2.95 17.71 -19.37
CA LEU A 23 4.23 17.87 -20.06
C LEU A 23 4.76 19.31 -19.98
N ALA A 24 3.87 20.30 -20.08
CA ALA A 24 4.23 21.71 -19.95
C ALA A 24 4.65 22.09 -18.53
N ASN A 25 3.91 21.65 -17.51
CA ASN A 25 4.25 21.88 -16.10
C ASN A 25 3.58 20.85 -15.19
N LEU A 26 4.29 19.75 -14.91
CA LEU A 26 3.78 18.66 -14.08
C LEU A 26 3.29 19.15 -12.71
N ARG A 27 4.14 19.87 -11.97
CA ARG A 27 3.82 20.30 -10.59
C ARG A 27 2.70 21.33 -10.56
N GLY A 28 2.74 22.31 -11.45
CA GLY A 28 1.74 23.39 -11.50
C GLY A 28 0.37 22.90 -11.93
N ASN A 29 0.31 21.91 -12.82
CA ASN A 29 -0.95 21.44 -13.40
C ASN A 29 -1.49 20.17 -12.75
N LEU A 30 -0.74 19.49 -11.87
CA LEU A 30 -1.16 18.21 -11.29
C LEU A 30 -2.54 18.29 -10.62
N GLN A 31 -2.77 19.31 -9.80
CA GLN A 31 -4.02 19.44 -9.04
C GLN A 31 -5.25 19.51 -9.95
N ILE A 32 -5.18 20.32 -11.03
CA ILE A 32 -6.30 20.44 -11.95
C ILE A 32 -6.51 19.17 -12.76
N ILE A 33 -5.44 18.49 -13.17
CA ILE A 33 -5.55 17.23 -13.92
C ILE A 33 -6.14 16.12 -13.04
N VAL A 34 -5.77 16.06 -11.76
CA VAL A 34 -6.43 15.15 -10.80
C VAL A 34 -7.90 15.48 -10.66
N GLN A 35 -8.28 16.77 -10.58
CA GLN A 35 -9.70 17.15 -10.48
C GLN A 35 -10.49 16.76 -11.74
N VAL A 36 -9.94 16.98 -12.93
CA VAL A 36 -10.51 16.55 -14.21
C VAL A 36 -10.69 15.03 -14.23
N ALA A 37 -9.65 14.28 -13.83
CA ALA A 37 -9.69 12.82 -13.82
C ALA A 37 -10.79 12.27 -12.90
N LYS A 38 -11.00 12.90 -11.72
CA LYS A 38 -12.05 12.52 -10.78
C LYS A 38 -13.45 12.79 -11.33
N GLU A 39 -13.67 14.02 -11.79
CA GLU A 39 -14.98 14.50 -12.23
C GLU A 39 -15.47 13.75 -13.47
N TYR A 40 -14.58 13.51 -14.44
CA TYR A 40 -14.93 12.91 -15.72
C TYR A 40 -14.42 11.47 -15.87
N SER A 41 -14.20 10.76 -14.76
CA SER A 41 -13.68 9.39 -14.77
C SER A 41 -14.51 8.41 -15.62
N GLU A 42 -15.84 8.55 -15.64
CA GLU A 42 -16.74 7.75 -16.48
C GLU A 42 -16.49 7.97 -17.98
N GLN A 43 -16.24 9.22 -18.38
CA GLN A 43 -15.97 9.59 -19.76
C GLN A 43 -14.54 9.21 -20.18
N LEU A 44 -13.56 9.49 -19.33
CA LEU A 44 -12.13 9.31 -19.60
C LEU A 44 -11.71 7.84 -19.52
N GLY A 45 -12.41 7.07 -18.68
CA GLY A 45 -12.05 5.72 -18.27
C GLY A 45 -10.92 5.73 -17.24
N VAL A 46 -11.09 4.94 -16.18
CA VAL A 46 -10.11 4.81 -15.07
C VAL A 46 -8.73 4.42 -15.59
N ASP A 47 -8.64 3.45 -16.51
CA ASP A 47 -7.39 3.02 -17.13
C ASP A 47 -6.69 4.14 -17.91
N GLY A 48 -7.46 5.02 -18.55
CA GLY A 48 -6.92 6.16 -19.29
C GLY A 48 -6.24 7.14 -18.35
N CYS A 49 -6.92 7.48 -17.25
CA CYS A 49 -6.38 8.34 -16.20
C CYS A 49 -5.14 7.73 -15.52
N ILE A 50 -5.16 6.43 -15.19
CA ILE A 50 -4.02 5.71 -14.61
C ILE A 50 -2.81 5.80 -15.55
N LYS A 51 -2.98 5.46 -16.84
CA LYS A 51 -1.90 5.48 -17.83
C LYS A 51 -1.24 6.85 -17.96
N ILE A 52 -2.03 7.93 -17.88
CA ILE A 52 -1.49 9.29 -17.88
C ILE A 52 -0.57 9.49 -16.67
N PHE A 53 -1.03 9.23 -15.45
CA PHE A 53 -0.20 9.47 -14.27
C PHE A 53 1.04 8.55 -14.23
N GLU A 54 0.93 7.31 -14.70
CA GLU A 54 2.06 6.38 -14.82
C GLU A 54 3.10 6.86 -15.84
N GLN A 55 2.65 7.38 -16.99
CA GLN A 55 3.54 7.93 -18.02
C GLN A 55 4.44 9.03 -17.45
N PHE A 56 3.90 9.87 -16.57
CA PHE A 56 4.66 10.94 -15.90
C PHE A 56 5.28 10.51 -14.56
N ARG A 57 5.16 9.23 -14.18
CA ARG A 57 5.59 8.68 -12.87
C ARG A 57 5.05 9.49 -11.69
N SER A 58 3.83 10.02 -11.83
CA SER A 58 3.17 10.84 -10.81
C SER A 58 2.42 9.97 -9.82
N TYR A 59 3.13 9.47 -8.80
CA TYR A 59 2.50 8.74 -7.70
C TYR A 59 1.54 9.60 -6.88
N GLU A 60 1.81 10.91 -6.79
CA GLU A 60 0.89 11.87 -6.16
C GLU A 60 -0.43 11.97 -6.95
N GLY A 61 -0.36 12.02 -8.29
CA GLY A 61 -1.54 11.98 -9.15
C GLY A 61 -2.34 10.69 -9.00
N LEU A 62 -1.65 9.54 -9.04
CA LEU A 62 -2.26 8.22 -8.80
C LEU A 62 -2.92 8.15 -7.42
N TYR A 63 -2.22 8.58 -6.37
CA TYR A 63 -2.73 8.58 -5.01
C TYR A 63 -4.03 9.37 -4.90
N PHE A 64 -4.03 10.64 -5.33
CA PHE A 64 -5.23 11.45 -5.20
C PHE A 64 -6.38 10.97 -6.07
N PHE A 65 -6.11 10.52 -7.29
CA PHE A 65 -7.13 10.01 -8.20
C PHE A 65 -7.74 8.70 -7.69
N LEU A 66 -6.92 7.67 -7.48
CA LEU A 66 -7.38 6.35 -7.05
C LEU A 66 -8.03 6.39 -5.67
N GLY A 67 -7.59 7.27 -4.77
CA GLY A 67 -8.22 7.44 -3.45
C GLY A 67 -9.69 7.83 -3.51
N SER A 68 -10.14 8.50 -4.59
CA SER A 68 -11.56 8.81 -4.79
C SER A 68 -12.38 7.64 -5.35
N TYR A 69 -11.72 6.64 -5.93
CA TYR A 69 -12.35 5.50 -6.59
C TYR A 69 -12.22 4.19 -5.79
N LEU A 70 -11.28 4.13 -4.83
CA LEU A 70 -10.91 2.91 -4.11
C LEU A 70 -12.10 2.23 -3.42
N SER A 71 -12.98 3.01 -2.78
CA SER A 71 -14.11 2.46 -2.01
C SER A 71 -15.19 1.82 -2.87
N SER A 72 -15.26 2.17 -4.15
CA SER A 72 -16.22 1.61 -5.10
C SER A 72 -15.61 0.55 -6.02
N SER A 73 -14.31 0.28 -5.88
CA SER A 73 -13.59 -0.68 -6.71
C SER A 73 -13.38 -1.99 -5.95
N GLU A 74 -13.55 -3.10 -6.66
CA GLU A 74 -13.14 -4.45 -6.22
C GLU A 74 -11.95 -4.97 -7.03
N ASP A 75 -11.39 -4.15 -7.93
CA ASP A 75 -10.29 -4.53 -8.81
C ASP A 75 -8.97 -4.62 -8.01
N PRO A 76 -8.34 -5.80 -7.93
CA PRO A 76 -7.07 -5.99 -7.22
C PRO A 76 -5.96 -5.05 -7.66
N GLU A 77 -5.90 -4.72 -8.95
CA GLU A 77 -4.84 -3.87 -9.50
C GLU A 77 -5.03 -2.41 -9.07
N ILE A 78 -6.27 -1.94 -8.94
CA ILE A 78 -6.57 -0.60 -8.42
C ILE A 78 -6.15 -0.47 -6.96
N HIS A 79 -6.48 -1.48 -6.15
CA HIS A 79 -6.09 -1.51 -4.74
C HIS A 79 -4.57 -1.55 -4.58
N PHE A 80 -3.89 -2.41 -5.34
CA PHE A 80 -2.43 -2.49 -5.34
C PHE A 80 -1.78 -1.16 -5.76
N LYS A 81 -2.20 -0.57 -6.88
CA LYS A 81 -1.66 0.72 -7.36
C LYS A 81 -1.87 1.84 -6.36
N TYR A 82 -3.00 1.85 -5.65
CA TYR A 82 -3.23 2.83 -4.60
C TYR A 82 -2.29 2.63 -3.39
N ILE A 83 -2.08 1.38 -2.94
CA ILE A 83 -1.10 1.06 -1.89
C ILE A 83 0.30 1.50 -2.31
N GLU A 84 0.71 1.20 -3.55
CA GLU A 84 2.01 1.62 -4.09
C GLU A 84 2.15 3.14 -4.11
N ALA A 85 1.14 3.85 -4.63
CA ALA A 85 1.14 5.30 -4.72
C ALA A 85 1.18 5.96 -3.33
N ALA A 86 0.39 5.47 -2.38
CA ALA A 86 0.40 5.93 -1.00
C ALA A 86 1.77 5.72 -0.32
N ALA A 87 2.38 4.55 -0.52
CA ALA A 87 3.71 4.24 0.01
C ALA A 87 4.78 5.18 -0.56
N LYS A 88 4.81 5.36 -1.90
CA LYS A 88 5.80 6.21 -2.59
C LYS A 88 5.62 7.70 -2.32
N THR A 89 4.45 8.13 -1.88
CA THR A 89 4.16 9.52 -1.46
C THR A 89 4.31 9.73 0.05
N GLY A 90 4.69 8.69 0.81
CA GLY A 90 4.90 8.78 2.25
C GLY A 90 3.61 8.79 3.08
N GLN A 91 2.47 8.43 2.49
CA GLN A 91 1.16 8.39 3.16
C GLN A 91 0.98 7.08 3.94
N ILE A 92 1.88 6.82 4.90
CA ILE A 92 2.00 5.52 5.58
C ILE A 92 0.72 5.11 6.32
N LYS A 93 0.00 6.08 6.93
CA LYS A 93 -1.29 5.81 7.59
C LYS A 93 -2.32 5.21 6.64
N GLU A 94 -2.28 5.63 5.38
CA GLU A 94 -3.21 5.15 4.37
C GLU A 94 -2.81 3.77 3.85
N VAL A 95 -1.51 3.49 3.73
CA VAL A 95 -0.99 2.14 3.46
C VAL A 95 -1.44 1.18 4.57
N GLU A 96 -1.29 1.57 5.84
CA GLU A 96 -1.77 0.79 7.00
C GLU A 96 -3.28 0.54 6.92
N ARG A 97 -4.07 1.60 6.65
CA ARG A 97 -5.53 1.51 6.56
C ARG A 97 -5.96 0.51 5.49
N VAL A 98 -5.45 0.63 4.27
CA VAL A 98 -5.87 -0.22 3.14
C VAL A 98 -5.41 -1.66 3.32
N THR A 99 -4.17 -1.87 3.76
CA THR A 99 -3.67 -3.23 4.06
C THR A 99 -4.44 -3.92 5.18
N ARG A 100 -5.05 -3.16 6.10
CA ARG A 100 -5.92 -3.70 7.15
C ARG A 100 -7.35 -3.96 6.69
N GLU A 101 -7.93 -3.06 5.90
CA GLU A 101 -9.38 -3.02 5.65
C GLU A 101 -9.78 -3.62 4.30
N SER A 102 -8.94 -3.52 3.25
CA SER A 102 -9.28 -4.03 1.93
C SER A 102 -9.10 -5.55 1.84
N ASN A 103 -10.00 -6.22 1.12
CA ASN A 103 -9.93 -7.64 0.78
C ASN A 103 -9.61 -7.89 -0.71
N PHE A 104 -9.37 -6.83 -1.48
CA PHE A 104 -9.35 -6.94 -2.95
C PHE A 104 -7.94 -6.99 -3.54
N TYR A 105 -6.91 -6.55 -2.83
CA TYR A 105 -5.54 -6.61 -3.36
C TYR A 105 -4.98 -8.04 -3.38
N ASP A 106 -4.06 -8.30 -4.31
CA ASP A 106 -3.27 -9.53 -4.31
C ASP A 106 -2.28 -9.50 -3.13
N ALA A 107 -2.43 -10.45 -2.20
CA ALA A 107 -1.68 -10.47 -0.96
C ALA A 107 -0.19 -10.76 -1.16
N GLU A 108 0.17 -11.64 -2.10
CA GLU A 108 1.56 -12.00 -2.37
C GLU A 108 2.30 -10.85 -3.04
N LYS A 109 1.70 -10.26 -4.08
CA LYS A 109 2.23 -9.07 -4.76
C LYS A 109 2.40 -7.91 -3.79
N THR A 110 1.42 -7.67 -2.92
CA THR A 110 1.46 -6.59 -1.93
C THR A 110 2.52 -6.84 -0.86
N LYS A 111 2.65 -8.07 -0.35
CA LYS A 111 3.72 -8.47 0.60
C LYS A 111 5.10 -8.18 0.02
N ASN A 112 5.37 -8.67 -1.19
CA ASN A 112 6.68 -8.52 -1.85
C ASN A 112 7.02 -7.04 -2.04
N PHE A 113 6.06 -6.24 -2.52
CA PHE A 113 6.22 -4.79 -2.62
C PHE A 113 6.56 -4.14 -1.28
N LEU A 114 5.85 -4.46 -0.19
CA LEU A 114 6.08 -3.85 1.12
C LEU A 114 7.44 -4.20 1.72
N MET A 115 7.93 -5.43 1.48
CA MET A 115 9.28 -5.86 1.87
C MET A 115 10.36 -5.09 1.09
N GLU A 116 10.15 -4.85 -0.20
CA GLU A 116 11.07 -4.06 -1.04
C GLU A 116 11.02 -2.57 -0.70
N ALA A 117 9.83 -2.04 -0.40
CA ALA A 117 9.61 -0.63 -0.12
C ALA A 117 10.26 -0.16 1.19
N LYS A 118 10.52 -1.08 2.13
CA LYS A 118 11.21 -0.81 3.41
C LYS A 118 10.65 0.43 4.13
N LEU A 119 9.33 0.45 4.29
CA LEU A 119 8.63 1.55 4.95
C LEU A 119 9.14 1.74 6.39
N PRO A 120 9.13 2.98 6.91
CA PRO A 120 9.57 3.26 8.28
C PRO A 120 8.70 2.60 9.36
N ASP A 121 7.45 2.25 9.01
CA ASP A 121 6.54 1.48 9.85
C ASP A 121 6.23 0.13 9.21
N ALA A 122 6.45 -0.95 9.95
CA ALA A 122 6.20 -2.32 9.50
C ALA A 122 4.72 -2.75 9.60
N ARG A 123 3.85 -1.94 10.22
CA ARG A 123 2.40 -2.26 10.35
C ARG A 123 1.71 -2.66 9.06
N PRO A 124 1.92 -1.99 7.91
CA PRO A 124 1.30 -2.42 6.66
C PRO A 124 1.69 -3.85 6.26
N LEU A 125 2.96 -4.21 6.43
CA LEU A 125 3.44 -5.56 6.15
C LEU A 125 2.86 -6.58 7.14
N ILE A 126 2.83 -6.23 8.43
CA ILE A 126 2.21 -7.07 9.48
C ILE A 126 0.75 -7.36 9.14
N ASN A 127 -0.03 -6.35 8.71
CA ASN A 127 -1.43 -6.52 8.34
C ASN A 127 -1.61 -7.55 7.21
N VAL A 128 -0.81 -7.46 6.15
CA VAL A 128 -0.88 -8.40 5.03
C VAL A 128 -0.47 -9.80 5.48
N CYS A 129 0.65 -9.94 6.17
CA CYS A 129 1.17 -11.25 6.54
C CYS A 129 0.30 -11.98 7.56
N ASP A 130 -0.26 -11.27 8.55
CA ASP A 130 -1.17 -11.87 9.54
C ASP A 130 -2.47 -12.36 8.89
N ARG A 131 -3.09 -11.53 8.06
CA ARG A 131 -4.38 -11.84 7.44
C ARG A 131 -4.31 -12.98 6.44
N PHE A 132 -3.20 -13.11 5.73
CA PHE A 132 -3.05 -14.07 4.63
C PHE A 132 -2.09 -15.21 4.93
N GLY A 133 -1.64 -15.36 6.18
CA GLY A 133 -0.89 -16.54 6.63
C GLY A 133 0.60 -16.53 6.29
N PHE A 134 1.20 -15.38 5.97
CA PHE A 134 2.63 -15.22 5.69
C PHE A 134 3.45 -14.91 6.96
N VAL A 135 3.08 -15.51 8.10
CA VAL A 135 3.73 -15.26 9.40
C VAL A 135 5.22 -15.64 9.42
N PRO A 136 5.66 -16.78 8.83
CA PRO A 136 7.08 -17.09 8.73
C PRO A 136 7.85 -16.03 7.93
N ASP A 137 7.37 -15.67 6.73
CA ASP A 137 8.00 -14.64 5.90
C ASP A 137 8.11 -13.28 6.61
N LEU A 138 7.05 -12.88 7.33
CA LEU A 138 7.06 -11.68 8.16
C LEU A 138 8.15 -11.74 9.22
N THR A 139 8.22 -12.85 9.95
CA THR A 139 9.16 -13.03 11.06
C THR A 139 10.60 -12.97 10.56
N HIS A 140 10.90 -13.70 9.49
CA HIS A 140 12.20 -13.68 8.84
C HIS A 140 12.59 -12.27 8.39
N TYR A 141 11.67 -11.56 7.72
CA TYR A 141 11.91 -10.19 7.27
C TYR A 141 12.19 -9.23 8.45
N LEU A 142 11.39 -9.29 9.51
CA LEU A 142 11.58 -8.41 10.67
C LEU A 142 12.88 -8.74 11.41
N TYR A 143 13.24 -10.01 11.53
CA TYR A 143 14.46 -10.43 12.22
C TYR A 143 15.71 -9.99 11.45
N THR A 144 15.79 -10.31 10.15
CA THR A 144 16.93 -9.95 9.30
C THR A 144 17.14 -8.43 9.16
N ASN A 145 16.08 -7.64 9.34
CA ASN A 145 16.15 -6.17 9.34
C ASN A 145 16.27 -5.55 10.75
N ASN A 146 16.58 -6.34 11.78
CA ASN A 146 16.75 -5.89 13.18
C ASN A 146 15.52 -5.17 13.77
N MET A 147 14.32 -5.60 13.38
CA MET A 147 13.03 -5.04 13.80
C MET A 147 12.38 -5.84 14.94
N LEU A 148 13.16 -6.30 15.92
CA LEU A 148 12.71 -7.21 16.99
C LEU A 148 11.49 -6.69 17.77
N ARG A 149 11.38 -5.37 17.97
CA ARG A 149 10.24 -4.73 18.65
C ARG A 149 8.91 -4.97 17.94
N TYR A 150 8.94 -5.10 16.61
CA TYR A 150 7.74 -5.42 15.83
C TYR A 150 7.35 -6.90 15.97
N ILE A 151 8.32 -7.80 16.11
CA ILE A 151 8.07 -9.22 16.39
C ILE A 151 7.39 -9.37 17.75
N GLU A 152 7.95 -8.75 18.80
CA GLU A 152 7.35 -8.72 20.13
C GLU A 152 5.95 -8.10 20.11
N GLY A 153 5.83 -6.92 19.50
CA GLY A 153 4.55 -6.21 19.40
C GLY A 153 3.48 -7.02 18.66
N TYR A 154 3.87 -7.76 17.62
CA TYR A 154 2.97 -8.61 16.86
C TYR A 154 2.37 -9.72 17.73
N VAL A 155 3.20 -10.53 18.39
CA VAL A 155 2.70 -11.64 19.22
C VAL A 155 2.05 -11.18 20.53
N GLN A 156 2.34 -9.97 21.01
CA GLN A 156 1.73 -9.46 22.24
C GLN A 156 0.40 -8.72 22.00
N LYS A 157 0.27 -8.00 20.89
CA LYS A 157 -0.83 -7.03 20.70
C LYS A 157 -1.68 -7.28 19.46
N VAL A 158 -1.14 -7.98 18.47
CA VAL A 158 -1.84 -8.21 17.19
C VAL A 158 -2.43 -9.61 17.19
N ASN A 159 -1.58 -10.64 17.30
CA ASN A 159 -2.04 -12.01 17.24
C ASN A 159 -1.18 -12.96 18.11
N PRO A 160 -1.48 -13.07 19.42
CA PRO A 160 -0.81 -14.00 20.32
C PRO A 160 -0.90 -15.47 19.90
N GLY A 161 -1.96 -15.85 19.16
CA GLY A 161 -2.15 -17.21 18.66
C GLY A 161 -1.05 -17.65 17.69
N ASN A 162 -0.39 -16.71 17.02
CA ASN A 162 0.69 -16.98 16.06
C ASN A 162 2.08 -17.09 16.70
N ALA A 163 2.20 -16.97 18.03
CA ALA A 163 3.47 -17.12 18.73
C ALA A 163 4.22 -18.43 18.40
N PRO A 164 3.58 -19.62 18.28
CA PRO A 164 4.29 -20.84 17.90
C PRO A 164 4.94 -20.77 16.52
N LEU A 165 4.29 -20.13 15.54
CA LEU A 165 4.83 -19.97 14.19
C LEU A 165 6.02 -19.00 14.18
N VAL A 166 5.89 -17.88 14.91
CA VAL A 166 6.97 -16.90 15.08
C VAL A 166 8.18 -17.54 15.75
N VAL A 167 7.97 -18.29 16.84
CA VAL A 167 9.05 -19.00 17.54
C VAL A 167 9.71 -20.03 16.64
N GLY A 168 8.93 -20.80 15.87
CA GLY A 168 9.46 -21.77 14.90
C GLY A 168 10.38 -21.10 13.89
N GLN A 169 9.93 -20.03 13.25
CA GLN A 169 10.75 -19.29 12.29
C GLN A 169 12.00 -18.67 12.93
N LEU A 170 11.90 -18.12 14.15
CA LEU A 170 13.06 -17.57 14.85
C LEU A 170 14.12 -18.64 15.18
N LEU A 171 13.70 -19.88 15.45
CA LEU A 171 14.64 -21.00 15.63
C LEU A 171 15.33 -21.35 14.31
N ASP A 172 14.59 -21.38 13.21
CA ASP A 172 15.14 -21.61 11.86
C ASP A 172 16.14 -20.49 11.45
N ASP A 173 15.89 -19.26 11.90
CA ASP A 173 16.76 -18.10 11.69
C ASP A 173 17.92 -18.00 12.71
N GLU A 174 18.13 -19.03 13.54
CA GLU A 174 19.18 -19.10 14.57
C GLU A 174 19.14 -17.91 15.57
N CYS A 175 17.93 -17.45 15.91
CA CYS A 175 17.74 -16.36 16.86
C CYS A 175 18.24 -16.77 18.28
N PRO A 176 18.90 -15.86 19.02
CA PRO A 176 19.37 -16.17 20.37
C PRO A 176 18.27 -16.67 21.30
N GLU A 177 18.54 -17.78 21.99
CA GLU A 177 17.56 -18.43 22.86
C GLU A 177 16.98 -17.49 23.93
N ASP A 178 17.78 -16.54 24.42
CA ASP A 178 17.33 -15.59 25.45
C ASP A 178 16.18 -14.70 24.94
N PHE A 179 16.24 -14.27 23.68
CA PHE A 179 15.15 -13.51 23.06
C PHE A 179 13.91 -14.39 22.90
N ILE A 180 14.07 -15.62 22.40
CA ILE A 180 12.96 -16.57 22.21
C ILE A 180 12.28 -16.88 23.56
N LYS A 181 13.06 -17.16 24.61
CA LYS A 181 12.56 -17.40 25.97
C LYS A 181 11.79 -16.17 26.49
N GLY A 182 12.33 -14.97 26.31
CA GLY A 182 11.67 -13.72 26.66
C GLY A 182 10.33 -13.54 25.93
N LEU A 183 10.30 -13.80 24.63
CA LEU A 183 9.11 -13.73 23.79
C LEU A 183 8.01 -14.68 24.29
N ILE A 184 8.36 -15.95 24.53
CA ILE A 184 7.43 -16.97 25.04
C ILE A 184 6.85 -16.57 26.40
N LEU A 185 7.69 -16.10 27.32
CA LEU A 185 7.24 -15.64 28.64
C LEU A 185 6.28 -14.46 28.54
N SER A 186 6.55 -13.52 27.61
CA SER A 186 5.69 -12.35 27.40
C SER A 186 4.30 -12.70 26.88
N VAL A 187 4.19 -13.72 26.03
CA VAL A 187 2.90 -14.20 25.52
C VAL A 187 2.15 -15.01 26.57
N ARG A 188 2.85 -15.83 27.36
CA ARG A 188 2.25 -16.61 28.45
C ARG A 188 1.48 -15.74 29.45
N SER A 189 1.93 -14.52 29.72
CA SER A 189 1.23 -13.61 30.65
C SER A 189 -0.08 -13.04 30.10
N LEU A 190 -0.41 -13.27 28.83
CA LEU A 190 -1.59 -12.73 28.15
C LEU A 190 -2.71 -13.78 27.94
N LEU A 191 -2.40 -15.07 28.14
CA LEU A 191 -3.31 -16.21 28.03
C LEU A 191 -3.78 -16.65 29.42
#